data_AF-U1N3J1-F1
#
_entry.id   AF-U1N3J1-F1
#
_cell.length_a   1.000
_cell.length_b   1.000
_cell.length_c   1.000
_cell.angle_alpha   90.00
_cell.angle_beta   90.00
_cell.angle_gamma   90.00
#
_symmetry.space_group_name_H-M   'P 1'
#
loop_
_entity.id
_entity.type
_entity.pdbx_description
1 polymer ?
#
loop_
_entity_poly.entity_id
_entity_poly.type
_entity_poly.pdbx_seq_one_letter_code
_entity_poly.pdbx_strand_id
1 'polypeptide(L)'
;MILFVRLEPLTLEAALRRVTPIPIHSDSDSDSGIDADTEATIALVSDAVVSGGQCLAFVRSRREAASLAKQLADVGFGTNTELAEDIRDIGTTPTGKQLADAVTAGVAFHHAGLRSDHRILIESAFRDRDLRVICATPTLAAGVNVPARRVVVRDLKRYTGEEMAWLPVLEVHQMCGRAGRPHLDPYGEAVLIGDITRSNDSDDNSDSHSAQISADNEQRDVRTESRWRRYVDTGPESIESQLTAPDAVRTHVLALIVAGFADSKDQVLDVFDSTFFAYQSSTADLTAVVDDVVAELIEMGLLTTETPETTLAATAVGKTVSQQYIQPTTGAELIDGIRSITSFPPEQISVLTALEVVCGTPDMHDTYLGNRERADLYRFATSNMDTFVTNLSEIDDFESWLCTIKLAQILTAWSKGVPIDEIVETYRVGPGDIESHVERARWLLGAADALTETLGVEIDIFAEGHAQL
;
A
#
# COMPACT_ATOMS: atom_id res chain seq x y z
N MET A 1 24.21 -17.35 -4.51
CA MET A 1 23.64 -18.01 -5.70
C MET A 1 22.20 -18.35 -5.36
N ILE A 2 21.23 -17.78 -6.08
CA ILE A 2 19.81 -18.09 -5.92
C ILE A 2 19.47 -19.17 -6.94
N LEU A 3 18.94 -20.28 -6.46
CA LEU A 3 18.41 -21.35 -7.30
C LEU A 3 16.92 -21.10 -7.49
N PHE A 4 16.51 -20.83 -8.73
CA PHE A 4 15.11 -20.91 -9.12
C PHE A 4 14.76 -22.38 -9.30
N VAL A 5 13.84 -22.90 -8.49
CA VAL A 5 13.42 -24.29 -8.55
C VAL A 5 12.04 -24.37 -9.19
N ARG A 6 11.96 -24.99 -10.37
CA ARG A 6 10.70 -25.41 -10.97
C ARG A 6 10.30 -26.75 -10.37
N LEU A 7 9.20 -26.79 -9.63
CA LEU A 7 8.61 -28.04 -9.17
C LEU A 7 7.48 -28.42 -10.13
N GLU A 8 7.65 -29.54 -10.83
CA GLU A 8 6.56 -30.20 -11.53
C GLU A 8 5.60 -30.84 -10.51
N PRO A 9 4.30 -31.02 -10.82
CA PRO A 9 3.32 -31.61 -9.90
C PRO A 9 3.77 -32.96 -9.29
N LEU A 10 4.42 -33.81 -10.09
CA LEU A 10 4.99 -35.09 -9.65
C LEU A 10 6.16 -34.91 -8.66
N THR A 11 6.94 -33.84 -8.80
CA THR A 11 8.03 -33.51 -7.87
C THR A 11 7.54 -32.81 -6.61
N LEU A 12 6.42 -32.10 -6.66
CA LEU A 12 5.72 -31.60 -5.47
C LEU A 12 5.22 -32.77 -4.62
N GLU A 13 4.59 -33.77 -5.23
CA GLU A 13 4.24 -35.03 -4.53
C GLU A 13 5.47 -35.75 -3.97
N ALA A 14 6.58 -35.79 -4.72
CA ALA A 14 7.82 -36.41 -4.25
C ALA A 14 8.51 -35.62 -3.12
N ALA A 15 8.43 -34.30 -3.13
CA ALA A 15 8.91 -33.42 -2.05
C ALA A 15 8.02 -33.57 -0.80
N LEU A 16 6.71 -33.60 -0.98
CA LEU A 16 5.72 -33.89 0.07
C LEU A 16 5.94 -35.26 0.72
N ARG A 17 6.36 -36.28 -0.05
CA ARG A 17 6.67 -37.63 0.46
C ARG A 17 7.97 -37.75 1.26
N ARG A 18 8.88 -36.76 1.19
CA ARG A 18 10.12 -36.74 2.01
C ARG A 18 9.89 -36.19 3.41
N VAL A 19 8.80 -35.48 3.62
CA VAL A 19 8.28 -35.10 4.92
C VAL A 19 7.59 -36.34 5.49
N THR A 20 7.90 -36.71 6.74
CA THR A 20 7.17 -37.76 7.48
C THR A 20 5.68 -37.57 7.22
N PRO A 21 4.95 -38.58 6.71
CA PRO A 21 3.59 -38.37 6.23
C PRO A 21 2.73 -37.90 7.39
N ILE A 22 2.34 -36.62 7.38
CA ILE A 22 1.07 -36.24 7.99
C ILE A 22 0.05 -37.07 7.22
N PRO A 23 -0.76 -37.90 7.88
CA PRO A 23 -1.68 -38.80 7.18
C PRO A 23 -2.65 -37.94 6.37
N ILE A 24 -2.42 -37.90 5.06
CA ILE A 24 -3.41 -37.45 4.10
C ILE A 24 -4.38 -38.62 4.01
N HIS A 25 -5.50 -38.53 4.73
CA HIS A 25 -6.64 -39.39 4.47
C HIS A 25 -7.17 -39.01 3.07
N SER A 26 -6.64 -39.67 2.05
CA SER A 26 -7.17 -39.63 0.68
C SER A 26 -8.37 -40.58 0.55
N ASP A 27 -9.25 -40.59 1.54
CA ASP A 27 -10.52 -41.31 1.52
C ASP A 27 -11.63 -40.28 1.61
N SER A 28 -12.37 -40.12 0.50
CA SER A 28 -13.74 -39.60 0.40
C SER A 28 -14.11 -38.31 1.15
N ASP A 29 -14.53 -37.28 0.40
CA ASP A 29 -15.41 -36.20 0.87
C ASP A 29 -15.00 -35.52 2.19
N SER A 30 -13.85 -34.86 2.23
CA SER A 30 -13.55 -33.90 3.31
C SER A 30 -13.47 -32.46 2.79
N ASP A 31 -14.49 -31.71 3.20
CA ASP A 31 -14.76 -30.29 3.08
C ASP A 31 -13.72 -29.43 3.86
N SER A 32 -12.43 -29.50 3.50
CA SER A 32 -11.37 -28.74 4.20
C SER A 32 -11.28 -27.27 3.75
N GLY A 33 -11.86 -26.91 2.60
CA GLY A 33 -11.99 -25.52 2.13
C GLY A 33 -10.68 -24.78 1.83
N ILE A 34 -9.52 -25.44 1.84
CA ILE A 34 -8.20 -24.83 1.54
C ILE A 34 -7.86 -25.05 0.07
N ASP A 35 -7.41 -24.01 -0.64
CA ASP A 35 -7.02 -24.10 -2.04
C ASP A 35 -5.63 -24.75 -2.24
N ALA A 36 -5.40 -25.32 -3.41
CA ALA A 36 -4.18 -26.08 -3.72
C ALA A 36 -2.88 -25.25 -3.67
N ASP A 37 -2.94 -23.95 -3.99
CA ASP A 37 -1.78 -23.06 -3.96
C ASP A 37 -1.36 -22.81 -2.50
N THR A 38 -2.34 -22.68 -1.61
CA THR A 38 -2.14 -22.60 -0.17
C THR A 38 -1.55 -23.89 0.41
N GLU A 39 -2.06 -25.07 0.03
CA GLU A 39 -1.50 -26.35 0.48
C GLU A 39 -0.04 -26.53 0.05
N ALA A 40 0.28 -26.22 -1.22
CA ALA A 40 1.64 -26.26 -1.73
C ALA A 40 2.56 -25.29 -1.00
N THR A 41 2.06 -24.08 -0.69
CA THR A 41 2.81 -23.09 0.08
C THR A 41 3.13 -23.59 1.49
N ILE A 42 2.15 -24.17 2.19
CA ILE A 42 2.34 -24.73 3.53
C ILE A 42 3.42 -25.82 3.52
N ALA A 43 3.38 -26.71 2.53
CA ALA A 43 4.36 -27.78 2.39
C ALA A 43 5.79 -27.26 2.17
N LEU A 44 5.95 -26.28 1.29
CA LEU A 44 7.25 -25.68 0.98
C LEU A 44 7.82 -24.88 2.15
N VAL A 45 6.98 -24.17 2.88
CA VAL A 45 7.38 -23.47 4.11
C VAL A 45 7.83 -24.49 5.15
N SER A 46 7.04 -25.55 5.35
CA SER A 46 7.31 -26.58 6.35
C SER A 46 8.64 -27.29 6.09
N ASP A 47 8.91 -27.68 4.85
CA ASP A 47 10.18 -28.30 4.46
C ASP A 47 11.40 -27.40 4.72
N ALA A 48 11.27 -26.09 4.44
CA ALA A 48 12.34 -25.13 4.70
C ALA A 48 12.65 -25.01 6.20
N VAL A 49 11.62 -24.98 7.05
CA VAL A 49 11.78 -24.86 8.51
C VAL A 49 12.29 -26.16 9.13
N VAL A 50 11.75 -27.32 8.73
CA VAL A 50 12.23 -28.65 9.19
C VAL A 50 13.70 -28.85 8.85
N SER A 51 14.15 -28.31 7.71
CA SER A 51 15.56 -28.31 7.31
C SER A 51 16.45 -27.32 8.09
N GLY A 52 15.94 -26.67 9.12
CA GLY A 52 16.65 -25.68 9.96
C GLY A 52 16.77 -24.29 9.33
N GLY A 53 15.97 -24.01 8.31
CA GLY A 53 15.89 -22.71 7.65
C GLY A 53 14.83 -21.79 8.24
N GLN A 54 14.76 -20.58 7.69
CA GLN A 54 13.63 -19.68 7.83
C GLN A 54 13.02 -19.46 6.45
N CYS A 55 11.73 -19.13 6.39
CA CYS A 55 11.00 -18.94 5.14
C CYS A 55 10.24 -17.61 5.11
N LEU A 56 10.26 -16.95 3.95
CA LEU A 56 9.31 -15.88 3.63
C LEU A 56 8.25 -16.44 2.67
N ALA A 57 6.99 -16.15 2.92
CA ALA A 57 5.88 -16.48 2.03
C ALA A 57 5.17 -15.18 1.60
N PHE A 58 5.24 -14.82 0.32
CA PHE A 58 4.61 -13.63 -0.23
C PHE A 58 3.24 -13.93 -0.81
N VAL A 59 2.25 -13.10 -0.44
CA VAL A 59 0.85 -13.20 -0.86
C VAL A 59 0.30 -11.82 -1.25
N ARG A 60 -0.79 -11.79 -2.01
CA ARG A 60 -1.27 -10.57 -2.68
C ARG A 60 -1.99 -9.56 -1.78
N SER A 61 -2.41 -9.94 -0.58
CA SER A 61 -3.21 -9.06 0.27
C SER A 61 -2.96 -9.28 1.76
N ARG A 62 -3.31 -8.27 2.55
CA ARG A 62 -3.22 -8.30 4.02
C ARG A 62 -4.01 -9.46 4.63
N ARG A 63 -5.23 -9.69 4.12
CA ARG A 63 -6.10 -10.79 4.53
C ARG A 63 -5.47 -12.15 4.25
N GLU A 64 -4.88 -12.31 3.08
CA GLU A 64 -4.19 -13.55 2.70
C GLU A 64 -2.95 -13.80 3.57
N ALA A 65 -2.21 -12.75 3.95
CA ALA A 65 -1.03 -12.88 4.80
C ALA A 65 -1.41 -13.40 6.19
N ALA A 66 -2.44 -12.80 6.81
CA ALA A 66 -2.96 -13.26 8.09
C ALA A 66 -3.58 -14.67 8.01
N SER A 67 -4.31 -14.98 6.94
CA SER A 67 -4.93 -16.30 6.73
C SER A 67 -3.88 -17.41 6.59
N LEU A 68 -2.85 -17.18 5.76
CA LEU A 68 -1.77 -18.14 5.56
C LEU A 68 -0.95 -18.31 6.84
N ALA A 69 -0.66 -17.23 7.57
CA ALA A 69 0.02 -17.31 8.87
C ALA A 69 -0.76 -18.13 9.89
N LYS A 70 -2.08 -17.98 9.95
CA LYS A 70 -2.94 -18.80 10.82
C LYS A 70 -2.86 -20.29 10.48
N GLN A 71 -2.96 -20.65 9.20
CA GLN A 71 -2.86 -22.05 8.78
C GLN A 71 -1.47 -22.65 9.05
N LEU A 72 -0.41 -21.85 8.89
CA LEU A 72 0.95 -22.26 9.24
C LEU A 72 1.17 -22.36 10.76
N ALA A 73 0.47 -21.55 11.56
CA ALA A 73 0.51 -21.65 13.00
C ALA A 73 -0.08 -22.98 13.50
N ASP A 74 -1.11 -23.52 12.83
CA ASP A 74 -1.69 -24.84 13.12
C ASP A 74 -0.68 -25.98 12.88
N VAL A 75 0.29 -25.80 11.98
CA VAL A 75 1.40 -26.76 11.76
C VAL A 75 2.41 -26.70 12.90
N GLY A 76 2.73 -25.49 13.37
CA GLY A 76 3.65 -25.25 14.49
C GLY A 76 5.13 -25.32 14.11
N PHE A 77 5.84 -24.22 14.30
CA PHE A 77 7.28 -24.08 13.95
C PHE A 77 8.17 -23.70 15.14
N GLY A 78 7.64 -23.86 16.35
CA GLY A 78 8.30 -23.50 17.60
C GLY A 78 7.31 -22.85 18.57
N THR A 79 7.81 -22.43 19.73
CA THR A 79 7.02 -21.67 20.69
C THR A 79 7.75 -20.38 21.04
N ASN A 80 7.07 -19.25 20.89
CA ASN A 80 7.63 -17.94 21.21
C ASN A 80 6.61 -17.10 22.02
N THR A 81 6.41 -17.51 23.27
CA THR A 81 5.41 -16.90 24.17
C THR A 81 5.81 -15.49 24.59
N GLU A 82 7.09 -15.23 24.85
CA GLU A 82 7.61 -13.92 25.26
C GLU A 82 7.35 -12.87 24.17
N LEU A 83 7.74 -13.14 22.92
CA LEU A 83 7.45 -12.24 21.81
C LEU A 83 5.94 -12.04 21.57
N ALA A 84 5.14 -13.08 21.80
CA ALA A 84 3.68 -12.96 21.70
C ALA A 84 3.08 -12.09 22.82
N GLU A 85 3.68 -12.08 24.02
CA GLU A 85 3.31 -11.16 25.11
C GLU A 85 3.71 -9.72 24.76
N ASP A 86 4.93 -9.49 24.28
CA ASP A 86 5.38 -8.16 23.81
C ASP A 86 4.45 -7.57 22.75
N ILE A 87 3.98 -8.39 21.80
CA ILE A 87 3.01 -7.97 20.77
C ILE A 87 1.66 -7.58 21.38
N ARG A 88 1.19 -8.33 22.39
CA ARG A 88 -0.08 -8.02 23.08
C ARG A 88 0.03 -6.74 23.90
N ASP A 89 1.19 -6.48 24.51
CA ASP A 89 1.45 -5.27 25.31
C ASP A 89 1.44 -4.00 24.45
N ILE A 90 1.88 -4.08 23.19
CA ILE A 90 1.79 -2.97 22.23
C ILE A 90 0.33 -2.64 21.87
N GLY A 91 -0.56 -3.64 21.84
CA GLY A 91 -1.97 -3.37 21.58
C GLY A 91 -2.81 -4.61 21.37
N THR A 92 -4.06 -4.53 21.83
CA THR A 92 -5.03 -5.62 21.82
C THR A 92 -6.03 -5.56 20.66
N THR A 93 -5.67 -4.86 19.57
CA THR A 93 -6.48 -4.79 18.35
C THR A 93 -6.74 -6.21 17.81
N PRO A 94 -7.85 -6.44 17.06
CA PRO A 94 -8.11 -7.75 16.47
C PRO A 94 -6.94 -8.28 15.64
N THR A 95 -6.27 -7.42 14.87
CA THR A 95 -5.08 -7.77 14.09
C THR A 95 -3.88 -8.08 14.98
N GLY A 96 -3.65 -7.30 16.05
CA GLY A 96 -2.57 -7.56 17.01
C GLY A 96 -2.73 -8.89 17.74
N LYS A 97 -3.98 -9.25 18.12
CA LYS A 97 -4.31 -10.56 18.70
C LYS A 97 -4.01 -11.71 17.74
N GLN A 98 -4.48 -11.61 16.49
CA GLN A 98 -4.18 -12.60 15.44
C GLN A 98 -2.67 -12.77 15.23
N LEU A 99 -1.93 -11.67 15.26
CA LEU A 99 -0.47 -11.69 15.13
C LEU A 99 0.18 -12.41 16.31
N ALA A 100 -0.17 -12.06 17.55
CA ALA A 100 0.37 -12.70 18.76
C ALA A 100 0.08 -14.21 18.80
N ASP A 101 -1.12 -14.61 18.38
CA ASP A 101 -1.51 -16.02 18.33
C ASP A 101 -0.67 -16.79 17.30
N ALA A 102 -0.44 -16.23 16.12
CA ALA A 102 0.45 -16.83 15.13
C ALA A 102 1.91 -16.91 15.64
N VAL A 103 2.39 -15.84 16.27
CA VAL A 103 3.77 -15.73 16.77
C VAL A 103 4.05 -16.76 17.87
N THR A 104 3.04 -17.09 18.67
CA THR A 104 3.14 -18.18 19.65
C THR A 104 3.59 -19.49 19.00
N ALA A 105 3.27 -19.73 17.72
CA ALA A 105 3.67 -20.91 16.95
C ALA A 105 4.92 -20.72 16.06
N GLY A 106 5.64 -19.59 16.21
CA GLY A 106 6.85 -19.28 15.43
C GLY A 106 6.58 -18.71 14.03
N VAL A 107 5.36 -18.25 13.77
CA VAL A 107 4.91 -17.68 12.48
C VAL A 107 4.42 -16.25 12.69
N ALA A 108 4.74 -15.31 11.81
CA ALA A 108 4.10 -14.00 11.80
C ALA A 108 3.52 -13.71 10.43
N PHE A 109 2.63 -12.72 10.37
CA PHE A 109 2.32 -12.04 9.12
C PHE A 109 2.85 -10.60 9.14
N HIS A 110 3.14 -10.03 7.98
CA HIS A 110 3.70 -8.68 7.85
C HIS A 110 3.06 -7.91 6.69
N HIS A 111 2.50 -6.73 6.99
CA HIS A 111 1.93 -5.83 5.99
C HIS A 111 1.74 -4.42 6.57
N ALA A 112 1.48 -3.43 5.71
CA ALA A 112 1.30 -2.02 6.09
C ALA A 112 0.20 -1.78 7.15
N GLY A 113 -0.85 -2.61 7.19
CA GLY A 113 -1.93 -2.47 8.19
C GLY A 113 -1.55 -2.85 9.63
N LEU A 114 -0.35 -3.39 9.89
CA LEU A 114 0.15 -3.61 11.26
C LEU A 114 0.66 -2.30 11.86
N ARG A 115 0.68 -2.18 13.19
CA ARG A 115 1.36 -1.05 13.85
C ARG A 115 2.85 -1.05 13.53
N SER A 116 3.45 0.13 13.47
CA SER A 116 4.91 0.29 13.29
C SER A 116 5.73 -0.53 14.28
N ASP A 117 5.39 -0.47 15.56
CA ASP A 117 6.05 -1.23 16.64
C ASP A 117 5.96 -2.76 16.42
N HIS A 118 4.80 -3.26 15.99
CA HIS A 118 4.62 -4.68 15.66
C HIS A 118 5.53 -5.11 14.50
N ARG A 119 5.64 -4.29 13.45
CA ARG A 119 6.52 -4.60 12.31
C ARG A 119 7.98 -4.66 12.74
N ILE A 120 8.43 -3.72 13.57
CA ILE A 120 9.81 -3.67 14.09
C ILE A 120 10.13 -4.92 14.93
N LEU A 121 9.21 -5.35 15.80
CA LEU A 121 9.37 -6.57 16.59
C LEU A 121 9.49 -7.83 15.72
N ILE A 122 8.59 -8.00 14.74
CA ILE A 122 8.61 -9.15 13.83
C ILE A 122 9.92 -9.19 13.03
N GLU A 123 10.34 -8.06 12.49
CA GLU A 123 11.56 -7.97 11.69
C GLU A 123 12.81 -8.29 12.51
N SER A 124 12.86 -7.83 13.76
CA SER A 124 13.96 -8.10 14.68
C SER A 124 13.98 -9.56 15.10
N ALA A 125 12.85 -10.11 15.55
CA ALA A 125 12.73 -11.52 15.93
C ALA A 125 13.05 -12.48 14.78
N PHE A 126 12.71 -12.12 13.54
CA PHE A 126 13.09 -12.91 12.37
C PHE A 126 14.59 -12.81 12.08
N ARG A 127 15.19 -11.63 12.21
CA ARG A 127 16.65 -11.47 12.06
C ARG A 127 17.42 -12.28 13.10
N ASP A 128 16.94 -12.27 14.34
CA ASP A 128 17.54 -12.96 15.50
C ASP A 128 17.20 -14.46 15.53
N ARG A 129 16.35 -14.91 14.59
CA ARG A 129 15.92 -16.31 14.39
C ARG A 129 15.03 -16.88 15.47
N ASP A 130 14.40 -16.01 16.26
CA ASP A 130 13.34 -16.36 17.20
C ASP A 130 12.01 -16.60 16.49
N LEU A 131 11.89 -16.09 15.25
CA LEU A 131 10.77 -16.36 14.34
C LEU A 131 11.22 -17.19 13.12
N ARG A 132 10.43 -18.20 12.73
CA ARG A 132 10.77 -19.12 11.62
C ARG A 132 10.17 -18.72 10.29
N VAL A 133 8.99 -18.13 10.31
CA VAL A 133 8.20 -17.85 9.10
C VAL A 133 7.60 -16.45 9.17
N ILE A 134 7.67 -15.72 8.05
CA ILE A 134 6.85 -14.52 7.83
C ILE A 134 6.01 -14.71 6.57
N CYS A 135 4.69 -14.52 6.70
CA CYS A 135 3.75 -14.38 5.59
C CYS A 135 3.54 -12.89 5.29
N ALA A 136 3.92 -12.39 4.12
CA ALA A 136 3.95 -10.95 3.87
C ALA A 136 3.27 -10.52 2.57
N THR A 137 2.82 -9.27 2.55
CA THR A 137 2.57 -8.56 1.28
C THR A 137 3.89 -8.15 0.62
N PRO A 138 3.92 -7.90 -0.71
CA PRO A 138 5.16 -7.56 -1.42
C PRO A 138 5.91 -6.35 -0.86
N THR A 139 5.24 -5.45 -0.15
CA THR A 139 5.83 -4.28 0.52
C THR A 139 7.01 -4.62 1.42
N LEU A 140 7.06 -5.81 2.05
CA LEU A 140 8.20 -6.23 2.87
C LEU A 140 9.48 -6.42 2.05
N ALA A 141 9.36 -6.74 0.75
CA ALA A 141 10.51 -6.94 -0.13
C ALA A 141 11.28 -5.64 -0.39
N ALA A 142 10.63 -4.49 -0.24
CA ALA A 142 11.26 -3.18 -0.29
C ALA A 142 11.62 -2.70 1.12
N GLY A 143 12.84 -2.22 1.34
CA GLY A 143 13.19 -1.44 2.53
C GLY A 143 13.61 -2.20 3.80
N VAL A 144 13.50 -3.53 3.87
CA VAL A 144 13.91 -4.29 5.08
C VAL A 144 14.94 -5.37 4.77
N ASN A 145 15.98 -5.49 5.61
CA ASN A 145 17.00 -6.54 5.50
C ASN A 145 16.60 -7.80 6.29
N VAL A 146 15.67 -8.59 5.73
CA VAL A 146 15.20 -9.88 6.28
C VAL A 146 15.45 -11.03 5.28
N PRO A 147 16.69 -11.55 5.15
CA PRO A 147 16.96 -12.70 4.29
C PRO A 147 16.45 -14.00 4.92
N ALA A 148 15.98 -14.92 4.09
CA ALA A 148 15.51 -16.24 4.49
C ALA A 148 16.15 -17.33 3.64
N ARG A 149 16.22 -18.58 4.11
CA ARG A 149 16.76 -19.67 3.28
C ARG A 149 15.91 -19.85 2.02
N ARG A 150 14.59 -19.86 2.21
CA ARG A 150 13.61 -20.02 1.14
C ARG A 150 12.66 -18.83 1.08
N VAL A 151 12.31 -18.44 -0.13
CA VAL A 151 11.22 -17.52 -0.43
C VAL A 151 10.19 -18.28 -1.26
N VAL A 152 8.93 -18.19 -0.88
CA VAL A 152 7.79 -18.70 -1.65
C VAL A 152 6.94 -17.51 -2.06
N VAL A 153 6.76 -17.28 -3.36
CA VAL A 153 5.83 -16.27 -3.89
C VAL A 153 4.57 -17.01 -4.32
N ARG A 154 3.54 -16.99 -3.47
CA ARG A 154 2.29 -17.70 -3.75
C ARG A 154 1.49 -16.99 -4.83
N ASP A 155 1.34 -15.67 -4.69
CA ASP A 155 0.46 -14.89 -5.56
C ASP A 155 1.29 -14.00 -6.50
N LEU A 156 1.16 -14.22 -7.81
CA LEU A 156 1.86 -13.43 -8.85
C LEU A 156 0.99 -12.33 -9.47
N LYS A 157 -0.23 -12.15 -8.96
CA LYS A 157 -1.18 -11.13 -9.41
C LYS A 157 -1.75 -10.36 -8.24
N ARG A 158 -1.99 -9.06 -8.43
CA ARG A 158 -2.70 -8.19 -7.48
C ARG A 158 -3.84 -7.44 -8.15
N TYR A 159 -4.84 -7.06 -7.36
CA TYR A 159 -5.91 -6.20 -7.83
C TYR A 159 -5.41 -4.75 -7.87
N THR A 160 -5.63 -4.05 -8.98
CA THR A 160 -5.19 -2.66 -9.18
C THR A 160 -6.25 -1.62 -8.82
N GLY A 161 -7.42 -2.04 -8.34
CA GLY A 161 -8.61 -1.18 -8.20
C GLY A 161 -9.56 -1.32 -9.39
N GLU A 162 -9.07 -1.76 -10.53
CA GLU A 162 -9.87 -2.00 -11.74
C GLU A 162 -9.85 -3.48 -12.13
N GLU A 163 -8.66 -4.07 -12.22
CA GLU A 163 -8.49 -5.44 -12.68
C GLU A 163 -7.40 -6.21 -11.92
N MET A 164 -7.33 -7.52 -12.16
CA MET A 164 -6.25 -8.36 -11.66
C MET A 164 -5.05 -8.29 -12.62
N ALA A 165 -4.02 -7.55 -12.21
CA ALA A 165 -2.79 -7.40 -12.98
C ALA A 165 -1.65 -8.30 -12.46
N TRP A 166 -0.72 -8.64 -13.34
CA TRP A 166 0.52 -9.32 -12.96
C TRP A 166 1.43 -8.38 -12.16
N LEU A 167 2.15 -8.93 -11.19
CA LEU A 167 3.20 -8.18 -10.51
C LEU A 167 4.31 -7.79 -11.50
N PRO A 168 4.93 -6.61 -11.35
CA PRO A 168 6.15 -6.26 -12.08
C PRO A 168 7.25 -7.30 -11.85
N VAL A 169 8.03 -7.61 -12.88
CA VAL A 169 9.16 -8.55 -12.79
C VAL A 169 10.17 -8.08 -11.74
N LEU A 170 10.45 -6.78 -11.69
CA LEU A 170 11.34 -6.20 -10.68
C LEU A 170 10.87 -6.47 -9.25
N GLU A 171 9.56 -6.38 -8.97
CA GLU A 171 8.98 -6.64 -7.64
C GLU A 171 9.15 -8.12 -7.26
N VAL A 172 8.91 -9.04 -8.21
CA VAL A 172 9.15 -10.47 -8.01
C VAL A 172 10.62 -10.77 -7.80
N HIS A 173 11.52 -10.11 -8.54
CA HIS A 173 12.97 -10.26 -8.36
C HIS A 173 13.43 -9.74 -7.01
N GLN A 174 12.86 -8.65 -6.50
CA GLN A 174 13.14 -8.14 -5.14
C GLN A 174 12.69 -9.13 -4.07
N MET A 175 11.52 -9.76 -4.23
CA MET A 175 11.06 -10.85 -3.34
C MET A 175 12.03 -12.04 -3.38
N CYS A 176 12.32 -12.56 -4.57
CA CYS A 176 13.24 -13.69 -4.76
C CYS A 176 14.66 -13.38 -4.26
N GLY A 177 15.12 -12.14 -4.37
CA GLY A 177 16.41 -11.65 -3.87
C GLY A 177 16.58 -11.78 -2.35
N ARG A 178 15.49 -12.00 -1.60
CA ARG A 178 15.54 -12.30 -0.16
C ARG A 178 15.91 -13.76 0.14
N ALA A 179 15.97 -14.63 -0.87
CA ALA A 179 16.36 -16.02 -0.71
C ALA A 179 17.89 -16.18 -0.58
N GLY A 180 18.28 -16.97 0.42
CA GLY A 180 19.66 -17.24 0.81
C GLY A 180 20.18 -16.23 1.83
N ARG A 181 20.55 -16.71 3.03
CA ARG A 181 21.19 -15.88 4.05
C ARG A 181 22.70 -15.85 3.83
N PRO A 182 23.32 -14.67 3.63
CA PRO A 182 24.77 -14.55 3.47
C PRO A 182 25.52 -15.27 4.60
N HIS A 183 26.55 -16.04 4.24
CA HIS A 183 27.40 -16.82 5.15
C HIS A 183 26.73 -17.94 5.94
N LEU A 184 25.42 -18.16 5.77
CA LEU A 184 24.63 -19.10 6.57
C LEU A 184 24.06 -20.22 5.73
N ASP A 185 23.62 -19.91 4.50
CA ASP A 185 23.09 -20.90 3.57
C ASP A 185 24.04 -21.09 2.38
N PRO A 186 24.29 -22.34 1.93
CA PRO A 186 25.14 -22.59 0.76
C PRO A 186 24.51 -22.06 -0.54
N TYR A 187 23.18 -21.99 -0.59
CA TYR A 187 22.40 -21.40 -1.67
C TYR A 187 21.03 -20.95 -1.11
N GLY A 188 20.38 -20.03 -1.81
CA GLY A 188 19.00 -19.61 -1.54
C GLY A 188 18.03 -20.23 -2.53
N GLU A 189 16.81 -20.52 -2.10
CA GLU A 189 15.76 -21.06 -2.97
C GLU A 189 14.60 -20.07 -3.09
N ALA A 190 14.23 -19.71 -4.32
CA ALA A 190 13.03 -18.93 -4.61
C ALA A 190 12.06 -19.80 -5.41
N VAL A 191 10.82 -19.92 -4.92
CA VAL A 191 9.77 -20.74 -5.50
C VAL A 191 8.58 -19.85 -5.85
N LEU A 192 8.15 -19.88 -7.12
CA LEU A 192 6.95 -19.19 -7.58
C LEU A 192 5.82 -20.21 -7.71
N ILE A 193 4.69 -19.99 -7.05
CA ILE A 193 3.54 -20.89 -7.16
C ILE A 193 2.81 -20.61 -8.48
N GLY A 194 2.68 -21.65 -9.30
CA GLY A 194 1.80 -21.68 -10.47
C GLY A 194 0.36 -21.90 -10.03
N ASP A 195 -0.65 -21.51 -10.84
CA ASP A 195 -2.04 -21.90 -10.57
C ASP A 195 -2.11 -23.43 -10.56
N ILE A 196 -2.23 -24.03 -9.38
CA ILE A 196 -2.46 -25.46 -9.24
C ILE A 196 -3.97 -25.74 -9.42
N THR A 197 -4.82 -24.69 -9.36
CA THR A 197 -6.28 -24.80 -9.46
C THR A 197 -6.73 -25.35 -10.82
N ARG A 198 -7.65 -26.33 -10.75
CA ARG A 198 -8.39 -26.85 -11.89
C ARG A 198 -9.30 -25.74 -12.39
N SER A 199 -9.44 -25.62 -13.70
CA SER A 199 -10.54 -24.91 -14.35
C SER A 199 -11.85 -25.45 -13.81
N ASN A 200 -12.37 -24.85 -12.74
CA ASN A 200 -13.74 -25.07 -12.30
C ASN A 200 -14.66 -24.23 -13.20
N ASP A 201 -14.77 -24.63 -14.47
CA ASP A 201 -16.00 -24.40 -15.22
C ASP A 201 -16.82 -25.67 -15.05
N SER A 202 -17.85 -25.57 -14.23
CA SER A 202 -18.86 -26.60 -14.01
C SER A 202 -19.58 -26.88 -15.33
N ASP A 203 -19.36 -28.05 -15.92
CA ASP A 203 -20.37 -28.74 -16.71
C ASP A 203 -20.37 -30.22 -16.29
N ASP A 204 -21.41 -30.58 -15.54
CA ASP A 204 -21.80 -31.95 -15.25
C ASP A 204 -22.02 -32.70 -16.57
N ASN A 205 -21.09 -33.57 -16.96
CA ASN A 205 -21.43 -34.85 -17.57
C ASN A 205 -20.25 -35.84 -17.59
N SER A 206 -20.48 -36.98 -16.95
CA SER A 206 -19.67 -38.19 -17.03
C SER A 206 -19.71 -38.77 -18.45
N ASP A 207 -18.56 -38.73 -19.15
CA ASP A 207 -18.01 -39.84 -19.97
C ASP A 207 -16.98 -39.32 -21.00
N SER A 208 -15.81 -38.82 -20.55
CA SER A 208 -14.59 -38.64 -21.38
C SER A 208 -13.39 -38.14 -20.55
N HIS A 209 -13.02 -38.85 -19.49
CA HIS A 209 -12.02 -38.37 -18.52
C HIS A 209 -10.57 -38.28 -19.04
N SER A 210 -10.12 -39.03 -20.05
CA SER A 210 -8.69 -39.05 -20.42
C SER A 210 -8.25 -37.95 -21.40
N ALA A 211 -9.14 -37.51 -22.30
CA ALA A 211 -8.85 -36.48 -23.29
C ALA A 211 -8.90 -35.06 -22.69
N GLN A 212 -9.87 -34.82 -21.80
CA GLN A 212 -10.01 -33.54 -21.09
C GLN A 212 -8.81 -33.26 -20.18
N ILE A 213 -8.34 -34.28 -19.44
CA ILE A 213 -7.15 -34.19 -18.57
C ILE A 213 -5.89 -33.85 -19.36
N SER A 214 -5.74 -34.39 -20.57
CA SER A 214 -4.57 -34.12 -21.42
C SER A 214 -4.55 -32.67 -21.91
N ALA A 215 -5.70 -32.13 -22.33
CA ALA A 215 -5.83 -30.73 -22.75
C ALA A 215 -5.64 -29.75 -21.59
N ASP A 216 -6.20 -30.04 -20.42
CA ASP A 216 -6.02 -29.22 -19.21
C ASP A 216 -4.54 -29.22 -18.75
N ASN A 217 -3.85 -30.36 -18.85
CA ASN A 217 -2.42 -30.46 -18.54
C ASN A 217 -1.56 -29.68 -19.55
N GLU A 218 -1.83 -29.78 -20.85
CA GLU A 218 -1.14 -28.99 -21.87
C GLU A 218 -1.33 -27.48 -21.65
N GLN A 219 -2.56 -27.04 -21.34
CA GLN A 219 -2.86 -25.64 -21.06
C GLN A 219 -2.16 -25.14 -19.77
N ARG A 220 -2.08 -25.99 -18.74
CA ARG A 220 -1.34 -25.72 -17.49
C ARG A 220 0.17 -25.63 -17.73
N ASP A 221 0.73 -26.51 -18.53
CA ASP A 221 2.15 -26.48 -18.89
C ASP A 221 2.48 -25.20 -19.67
N VAL A 222 1.62 -24.79 -20.60
CA VAL A 222 1.75 -23.50 -21.33
C VAL A 222 1.67 -22.30 -20.38
N ARG A 223 0.73 -22.29 -19.42
CA ARG A 223 0.61 -21.22 -18.42
C ARG A 223 1.83 -21.16 -17.51
N THR A 224 2.33 -22.31 -17.05
CA THR A 224 3.53 -22.41 -16.22
C THR A 224 4.76 -21.94 -16.98
N GLU A 225 4.89 -22.36 -18.24
CA GLU A 225 5.97 -21.94 -19.13
C GLU A 225 5.96 -20.43 -19.38
N SER A 226 4.78 -19.84 -19.59
CA SER A 226 4.65 -18.38 -19.75
C SER A 226 5.04 -17.60 -18.49
N ARG A 227 4.77 -18.13 -17.29
CA ARG A 227 5.18 -17.53 -16.00
C ARG A 227 6.68 -17.65 -15.79
N TRP A 228 7.25 -18.83 -16.01
CA TRP A 228 8.69 -19.07 -15.93
C TRP A 228 9.44 -18.14 -16.87
N ARG A 229 8.97 -18.07 -18.12
CA ARG A 229 9.54 -17.15 -19.11
C ARG A 229 9.46 -15.70 -18.66
N ARG A 230 8.32 -15.25 -18.10
CA ARG A 230 8.13 -13.87 -17.64
C ARG A 230 9.07 -13.49 -16.49
N TYR A 231 9.21 -14.34 -15.47
CA TYR A 231 9.89 -13.95 -14.22
C TYR A 231 11.30 -14.53 -14.06
N VAL A 232 11.68 -15.57 -14.81
CA VAL A 232 13.01 -16.21 -14.70
C VAL A 232 13.84 -15.94 -15.94
N ASP A 233 13.29 -16.18 -17.13
CA ASP A 233 14.06 -16.03 -18.38
C ASP A 233 14.13 -14.56 -18.85
N THR A 234 13.12 -13.75 -18.53
CA THR A 234 13.06 -12.33 -18.89
C THR A 234 13.67 -11.48 -17.76
N GLY A 235 14.49 -10.49 -18.14
CA GLY A 235 14.98 -9.48 -17.21
C GLY A 235 13.86 -8.56 -16.68
N PRO A 236 14.13 -7.76 -15.64
CA PRO A 236 13.16 -6.78 -15.13
C PRO A 236 12.77 -5.78 -16.22
N GLU A 237 11.56 -5.22 -16.11
CA GLU A 237 11.11 -4.13 -16.97
C GLU A 237 12.09 -2.94 -16.88
N SER A 238 12.22 -2.19 -17.97
CA SER A 238 13.00 -0.94 -17.97
C SER A 238 12.39 0.05 -16.99
N ILE A 239 13.24 0.78 -16.28
CA ILE A 239 12.80 1.91 -15.45
C ILE A 239 12.39 3.04 -16.39
N GLU A 240 11.15 3.52 -16.28
CA GLU A 240 10.62 4.63 -17.07
C GLU A 240 10.42 5.86 -16.18
N SER A 241 10.85 7.02 -16.65
CA SER A 241 10.62 8.29 -15.97
C SER A 241 9.12 8.59 -15.84
N GLN A 242 8.71 9.02 -14.65
CA GLN A 242 7.33 9.44 -14.36
C GLN A 242 7.16 10.96 -14.37
N LEU A 243 8.17 11.71 -14.86
CA LEU A 243 8.17 13.18 -14.83
C LEU A 243 6.96 13.79 -15.54
N THR A 244 6.41 13.13 -16.57
CA THR A 244 5.26 13.61 -17.34
C THR A 244 3.92 13.50 -16.64
N ALA A 245 3.87 12.91 -15.43
CA ALA A 245 2.66 12.94 -14.63
C ALA A 245 2.31 14.41 -14.31
N PRO A 246 1.09 14.90 -14.60
CA PRO A 246 0.73 16.30 -14.40
C PRO A 246 1.06 16.85 -13.01
N ASP A 247 0.82 16.05 -11.96
CA ASP A 247 1.12 16.43 -10.58
C ASP A 247 2.62 16.59 -10.31
N ALA A 248 3.45 15.73 -10.92
CA ALA A 248 4.90 15.82 -10.81
C ALA A 248 5.41 17.09 -11.51
N VAL A 249 4.92 17.37 -12.73
CA VAL A 249 5.30 18.59 -13.47
C VAL A 249 4.90 19.83 -12.68
N ARG A 250 3.64 19.94 -12.23
CA ARG A 250 3.17 21.09 -11.41
C ARG A 250 4.06 21.34 -10.21
N THR A 251 4.35 20.28 -9.45
CA THR A 251 5.18 20.36 -8.23
C THR A 251 6.60 20.85 -8.57
N HIS A 252 7.22 20.28 -9.60
CA HIS A 252 8.58 20.65 -9.97
C HIS A 252 8.69 22.04 -10.59
N VAL A 253 7.73 22.47 -11.42
CA VAL A 253 7.71 23.83 -11.98
C VAL A 253 7.63 24.87 -10.87
N LEU A 254 6.69 24.71 -9.93
CA LEU A 254 6.57 25.62 -8.80
C LEU A 254 7.86 25.65 -7.96
N ALA A 255 8.42 24.48 -7.65
CA ALA A 255 9.64 24.37 -6.84
C ALA A 255 10.85 25.03 -7.50
N LEU A 256 11.02 24.88 -8.83
CA LEU A 256 12.12 25.52 -9.57
C LEU A 256 12.05 27.04 -9.50
N ILE A 257 10.84 27.61 -9.61
CA ILE A 257 10.62 29.05 -9.53
C ILE A 257 10.84 29.57 -8.10
N VAL A 258 10.30 28.86 -7.09
CA VAL A 258 10.49 29.22 -5.67
C VAL A 258 11.97 29.17 -5.26
N ALA A 259 12.70 28.15 -5.73
CA ALA A 259 14.13 28.00 -5.46
C ALA A 259 15.01 28.98 -6.25
N GLY A 260 14.45 29.71 -7.23
CA GLY A 260 15.19 30.63 -8.10
C GLY A 260 16.09 29.94 -9.12
N PHE A 261 15.82 28.66 -9.45
CA PHE A 261 16.51 27.94 -10.52
C PHE A 261 15.93 28.30 -11.90
N ALA A 262 14.69 28.78 -11.96
CA ALA A 262 14.06 29.26 -13.17
C ALA A 262 13.19 30.49 -12.88
N ASP A 263 13.20 31.47 -13.79
CA ASP A 263 12.31 32.63 -13.78
C ASP A 263 11.49 32.76 -15.08
N SER A 264 11.54 31.75 -15.96
CA SER A 264 10.82 31.72 -17.23
C SER A 264 10.55 30.28 -17.66
N LYS A 265 9.59 30.11 -18.57
CA LYS A 265 9.25 28.79 -19.15
C LYS A 265 10.44 28.14 -19.85
N ASP A 266 11.24 28.94 -20.57
CA ASP A 266 12.45 28.47 -21.26
C ASP A 266 13.47 27.88 -20.27
N GLN A 267 13.70 28.56 -19.14
CA GLN A 267 14.62 28.04 -18.11
C GLN A 267 14.08 26.79 -17.41
N VAL A 268 12.76 26.66 -17.23
CA VAL A 268 12.14 25.42 -16.74
C VAL A 268 12.43 24.27 -17.73
N LEU A 269 12.25 24.50 -19.03
CA LEU A 269 12.53 23.52 -20.07
C LEU A 269 14.02 23.14 -20.11
N ASP A 270 14.94 24.11 -19.98
CA ASP A 270 16.38 23.86 -19.90
C ASP A 270 16.75 22.89 -18.76
N VAL A 271 16.08 23.02 -17.62
CA VAL A 271 16.26 22.09 -16.49
C VAL A 271 15.69 20.71 -16.82
N PHE A 272 14.49 20.66 -17.40
CA PHE A 272 13.86 19.40 -17.79
C PHE A 272 14.63 18.64 -18.87
N ASP A 273 15.33 19.32 -19.77
CA ASP A 273 16.22 18.73 -20.78
C ASP A 273 17.43 18.00 -20.17
N SER A 274 17.74 18.28 -18.90
CA SER A 274 18.79 17.61 -18.14
C SER A 274 18.29 16.43 -17.29
N THR A 275 17.02 16.05 -17.42
CA THR A 275 16.41 14.98 -16.60
C THR A 275 16.53 13.60 -17.22
N PHE A 276 16.27 12.56 -16.41
CA PHE A 276 16.16 11.18 -16.92
C PHE A 276 15.04 11.02 -17.95
N PHE A 277 13.97 11.83 -17.86
CA PHE A 277 12.92 11.85 -18.88
C PHE A 277 13.49 12.28 -20.24
N ALA A 278 14.19 13.41 -20.30
CA ALA A 278 14.79 13.91 -21.54
C ALA A 278 15.83 12.94 -22.11
N TYR A 279 16.59 12.25 -21.25
CA TYR A 279 17.50 11.18 -21.67
C TYR A 279 16.77 10.01 -22.35
N GLN A 280 15.62 9.58 -21.83
CA GLN A 280 14.83 8.48 -22.40
C GLN A 280 14.01 8.89 -23.63
N SER A 281 13.56 10.14 -23.65
CA SER A 281 12.61 10.68 -24.61
C SER A 281 13.21 11.90 -25.31
N SER A 282 14.36 11.74 -25.96
CA SER A 282 15.14 12.84 -26.55
C SER A 282 14.43 13.63 -27.67
N THR A 283 13.25 13.20 -28.08
CA THR A 283 12.39 13.88 -29.07
C THR A 283 11.07 14.37 -28.48
N ALA A 284 10.81 14.11 -27.19
CA ALA A 284 9.60 14.57 -26.54
C ALA A 284 9.74 16.07 -26.24
N ASP A 285 8.72 16.82 -26.65
CA ASP A 285 8.63 18.24 -26.39
C ASP A 285 7.69 18.47 -25.21
N LEU A 286 8.23 19.01 -24.11
CA LEU A 286 7.47 19.34 -22.90
C LEU A 286 6.92 20.77 -22.94
N THR A 287 7.14 21.53 -24.00
CA THR A 287 6.71 22.94 -24.10
C THR A 287 5.22 23.10 -23.81
N ALA A 288 4.37 22.32 -24.46
CA ALA A 288 2.92 22.39 -24.25
C ALA A 288 2.52 22.01 -22.81
N VAL A 289 3.17 20.99 -22.23
CA VAL A 289 2.89 20.55 -20.85
C VAL A 289 3.31 21.63 -19.85
N VAL A 290 4.47 22.25 -20.03
CA VAL A 290 4.95 23.36 -19.19
C VAL A 290 4.07 24.59 -19.37
N ASP A 291 3.61 24.88 -20.59
CA ASP A 291 2.69 25.98 -20.87
C ASP A 291 1.37 25.83 -20.10
N ASP A 292 0.75 24.65 -20.19
CA ASP A 292 -0.50 24.33 -19.51
C ASP A 292 -0.31 24.37 -17.98
N VAL A 293 0.75 23.75 -17.47
CA VAL A 293 1.07 23.74 -16.03
C VAL A 293 1.32 25.14 -15.47
N VAL A 294 2.04 25.99 -16.19
CA VAL A 294 2.27 27.37 -15.75
C VAL A 294 0.96 28.15 -15.73
N ALA A 295 0.08 27.95 -16.72
CA ALA A 295 -1.25 28.56 -16.73
C ALA A 295 -2.09 28.09 -15.52
N GLU A 296 -2.12 26.78 -15.25
CA GLU A 296 -2.80 26.20 -14.07
C GLU A 296 -2.26 26.79 -12.76
N LEU A 297 -0.94 26.87 -12.58
CA LEU A 297 -0.33 27.42 -11.37
C LEU A 297 -0.62 28.92 -11.19
N ILE A 298 -0.78 29.68 -12.28
CA ILE A 298 -1.22 31.09 -12.24
C ILE A 298 -2.71 31.17 -11.87
N GLU A 299 -3.56 30.30 -12.44
CA GLU A 299 -4.98 30.22 -12.11
C GLU A 299 -5.21 29.87 -10.64
N MET A 300 -4.44 28.92 -10.10
CA MET A 300 -4.41 28.59 -8.67
C MET A 300 -3.85 29.72 -7.79
N GLY A 301 -3.30 30.79 -8.38
CA GLY A 301 -2.71 31.92 -7.66
C GLY A 301 -1.36 31.59 -6.98
N LEU A 302 -0.67 30.53 -7.42
CA LEU A 302 0.63 30.11 -6.88
C LEU A 302 1.80 30.78 -7.61
N LEU A 303 1.59 31.12 -8.89
CA LEU A 303 2.54 31.89 -9.71
C LEU A 303 1.90 33.18 -10.21
N THR A 304 2.75 34.14 -10.59
CA THR A 304 2.38 35.35 -11.33
C THR A 304 3.35 35.58 -12.47
N THR A 305 2.94 36.39 -13.44
CA THR A 305 3.85 37.00 -14.41
C THR A 305 4.21 38.42 -13.96
N GLU A 306 5.50 38.72 -13.90
CA GLU A 306 6.02 40.08 -13.67
C GLU A 306 6.32 40.77 -15.00
N THR A 307 6.75 42.04 -14.99
CA THR A 307 7.16 42.75 -16.22
C THR A 307 8.66 42.57 -16.49
N PRO A 308 9.08 42.20 -17.72
CA PRO A 308 8.25 41.86 -18.88
C PRO A 308 7.45 40.56 -18.63
N GLU A 309 6.19 40.50 -19.13
CA GLU A 309 5.14 39.47 -18.90
C GLU A 309 5.54 38.01 -19.17
N THR A 310 6.81 37.77 -19.45
CA THR A 310 7.48 36.49 -19.62
C THR A 310 8.19 36.00 -18.35
N THR A 311 8.38 36.87 -17.36
CA THR A 311 9.10 36.55 -16.11
C THR A 311 8.11 35.97 -15.10
N LEU A 312 8.37 34.75 -14.62
CA LEU A 312 7.56 34.04 -13.65
C LEU A 312 8.08 34.31 -12.24
N ALA A 313 7.17 34.57 -11.30
CA ALA A 313 7.46 34.71 -9.89
C ALA A 313 6.45 33.92 -9.05
N ALA A 314 6.90 33.32 -7.95
CA ALA A 314 6.01 32.67 -7.00
C ALA A 314 5.33 33.70 -6.09
N THR A 315 4.01 33.56 -5.90
CA THR A 315 3.26 34.34 -4.91
C THR A 315 3.70 33.98 -3.49
N ALA A 316 3.25 34.75 -2.49
CA ALA A 316 3.47 34.39 -1.08
C ALA A 316 2.90 33.00 -0.77
N VAL A 317 1.67 32.70 -1.22
CA VAL A 317 1.04 31.38 -1.04
C VAL A 317 1.74 30.29 -1.84
N GLY A 318 2.20 30.56 -3.07
CA GLY A 318 2.99 29.60 -3.86
C GLY A 318 4.31 29.23 -3.20
N LYS A 319 4.98 30.18 -2.55
CA LYS A 319 6.17 29.91 -1.72
C LYS A 319 5.83 29.02 -0.53
N THR A 320 4.73 29.31 0.18
CA THR A 320 4.27 28.49 1.31
C THR A 320 3.95 27.06 0.87
N VAL A 321 3.15 26.88 -0.19
CA VAL A 321 2.84 25.54 -0.76
C VAL A 321 4.12 24.75 -1.05
N SER A 322 5.09 25.36 -1.74
CA SER A 322 6.36 24.70 -2.04
C SER A 322 7.18 24.37 -0.80
N GLN A 323 7.22 25.25 0.21
CA GLN A 323 7.97 25.06 1.45
C GLN A 323 7.35 23.99 2.36
N GLN A 324 6.02 23.88 2.36
CA GLN A 324 5.29 22.83 3.07
C GLN A 324 5.35 21.47 2.36
N TYR A 325 5.92 21.43 1.16
CA TYR A 325 6.13 20.22 0.36
C TYR A 325 4.83 19.51 -0.06
N ILE A 326 3.73 20.25 -0.09
CA ILE A 326 2.41 19.76 -0.55
C ILE A 326 2.26 19.94 -2.07
N GLN A 327 1.41 19.13 -2.69
CA GLN A 327 1.08 19.28 -4.11
C GLN A 327 0.42 20.65 -4.36
N PRO A 328 0.65 21.29 -5.53
CA PRO A 328 -0.01 22.55 -5.88
C PRO A 328 -1.55 22.49 -5.84
N THR A 329 -2.13 21.36 -6.22
CA THR A 329 -3.59 21.10 -6.14
C THR A 329 -4.07 21.01 -4.70
N THR A 330 -3.37 20.28 -3.82
CA THR A 330 -3.60 20.32 -2.37
C THR A 330 -3.54 21.74 -1.84
N GLY A 331 -2.53 22.52 -2.23
CA GLY A 331 -2.39 23.92 -1.84
C GLY A 331 -3.60 24.77 -2.24
N ALA A 332 -4.08 24.63 -3.47
CA ALA A 332 -5.26 25.33 -3.97
C ALA A 332 -6.53 24.93 -3.19
N GLU A 333 -6.77 23.63 -2.99
CA GLU A 333 -7.93 23.13 -2.23
C GLU A 333 -7.90 23.56 -0.75
N LEU A 334 -6.72 23.58 -0.13
CA LEU A 334 -6.57 24.12 1.23
C LEU A 334 -6.89 25.62 1.29
N ILE A 335 -6.43 26.41 0.31
CA ILE A 335 -6.74 27.85 0.24
C ILE A 335 -8.26 28.07 0.10
N ASP A 336 -8.93 27.29 -0.74
CA ASP A 336 -10.38 27.38 -0.93
C ASP A 336 -11.15 26.90 0.31
N GLY A 337 -10.69 25.84 0.98
CA GLY A 337 -11.21 25.40 2.27
C GLY A 337 -11.06 26.47 3.35
N ILE A 338 -9.89 27.09 3.48
CA ILE A 338 -9.62 28.19 4.43
C ILE A 338 -10.58 29.36 4.16
N ARG A 339 -10.72 29.79 2.90
CA ARG A 339 -11.65 30.86 2.51
C ARG A 339 -13.09 30.50 2.82
N SER A 340 -13.48 29.26 2.59
CA SER A 340 -14.84 28.78 2.89
C SER A 340 -15.12 28.85 4.39
N ILE A 341 -14.17 28.43 5.24
CA ILE A 341 -14.28 28.53 6.71
C ILE A 341 -14.50 29.98 7.16
N THR A 342 -13.88 30.99 6.52
CA THR A 342 -14.13 32.41 6.89
C THR A 342 -15.57 32.86 6.74
N SER A 343 -16.37 32.15 5.93
CA SER A 343 -17.78 32.45 5.71
C SER A 343 -18.70 31.69 6.68
N PHE A 344 -18.17 30.79 7.50
CA PHE A 344 -18.94 30.00 8.46
C PHE A 344 -19.19 30.78 9.77
N PRO A 345 -20.35 30.60 10.41
CA PRO A 345 -20.57 31.05 11.78
C PRO A 345 -19.52 30.42 12.73
N PRO A 346 -18.82 31.20 13.58
CA PRO A 346 -17.77 30.69 14.45
C PRO A 346 -18.22 29.51 15.35
N GLU A 347 -19.49 29.47 15.74
CA GLU A 347 -20.09 28.39 16.54
C GLU A 347 -20.24 27.05 15.81
N GLN A 348 -20.15 27.04 14.48
CA GLN A 348 -20.24 25.83 13.64
C GLN A 348 -18.87 25.28 13.24
N ILE A 349 -17.81 26.08 13.41
CA ILE A 349 -16.44 25.69 13.08
C ILE A 349 -15.90 24.79 14.18
N SER A 350 -15.40 23.61 13.81
CA SER A 350 -14.79 22.68 14.75
C SER A 350 -13.59 21.97 14.11
N VAL A 351 -12.85 21.19 14.91
CA VAL A 351 -11.76 20.36 14.39
C VAL A 351 -12.25 19.39 13.31
N LEU A 352 -13.53 18.97 13.35
CA LEU A 352 -14.13 18.17 12.28
C LEU A 352 -14.17 18.94 10.94
N THR A 353 -14.43 20.24 10.97
CA THR A 353 -14.39 21.13 9.78
C THR A 353 -12.98 21.21 9.21
N ALA A 354 -11.97 21.41 10.06
CA ALA A 354 -10.57 21.42 9.63
C ALA A 354 -10.14 20.07 9.02
N LEU A 355 -10.56 18.97 9.67
CA LEU A 355 -10.27 17.62 9.24
C LEU A 355 -10.94 17.27 7.91
N GLU A 356 -12.17 17.71 7.67
CA GLU A 356 -12.81 17.54 6.36
C GLU A 356 -11.98 18.20 5.26
N VAL A 357 -11.54 19.45 5.44
CA VAL A 357 -10.72 20.17 4.47
C VAL A 357 -9.44 19.40 4.15
N VAL A 358 -8.64 19.06 5.17
CA VAL A 358 -7.34 18.39 4.90
C VAL A 358 -7.51 16.96 4.39
N CYS A 359 -8.52 16.23 4.86
CA CYS A 359 -8.75 14.85 4.43
C CYS A 359 -9.27 14.77 2.98
N GLY A 360 -9.86 15.85 2.46
CA GLY A 360 -10.34 15.92 1.09
C GLY A 360 -9.24 16.17 0.07
N THR A 361 -8.05 16.60 0.51
CA THR A 361 -6.96 16.98 -0.38
C THR A 361 -6.27 15.77 -1.03
N PRO A 362 -5.72 15.93 -2.25
CA PRO A 362 -4.98 14.90 -2.95
C PRO A 362 -3.92 14.20 -2.09
N ASP A 363 -3.13 14.95 -1.31
CA ASP A 363 -2.03 14.42 -0.49
C ASP A 363 -2.45 13.47 0.65
N MET A 364 -3.74 13.38 1.01
CA MET A 364 -4.20 12.48 2.07
C MET A 364 -4.12 10.99 1.63
N HIS A 365 -4.55 10.69 0.39
CA HIS A 365 -4.62 9.35 -0.26
C HIS A 365 -5.12 8.17 0.63
N ASP A 366 -5.22 6.96 0.05
CA ASP A 366 -5.46 5.68 0.76
C ASP A 366 -6.78 5.52 1.54
N THR A 367 -7.88 6.12 1.09
CA THR A 367 -9.18 5.90 1.72
C THR A 367 -10.00 4.83 1.03
N TYR A 368 -10.78 4.09 1.81
CA TYR A 368 -11.81 3.21 1.27
C TYR A 368 -13.09 3.25 2.08
N LEU A 369 -14.19 3.09 1.36
CA LEU A 369 -15.53 2.98 1.89
C LEU A 369 -16.08 1.56 1.70
N GLY A 370 -16.28 0.85 2.80
CA GLY A 370 -16.94 -0.44 2.80
C GLY A 370 -18.45 -0.33 2.61
N ASN A 371 -19.04 -1.29 1.91
CA ASN A 371 -20.50 -1.33 1.67
C ASN A 371 -21.34 -1.30 2.96
N ARG A 372 -20.83 -1.85 4.08
CA ARG A 372 -21.59 -1.95 5.34
C ARG A 372 -21.63 -0.64 6.14
N GLU A 373 -20.70 0.28 5.91
CA GLU A 373 -20.57 1.55 6.65
C GLU A 373 -21.11 2.75 5.86
N ARG A 374 -21.36 2.59 4.55
CA ARG A 374 -21.87 3.65 3.66
C ARG A 374 -23.14 4.32 4.19
N ALA A 375 -24.12 3.54 4.67
CA ALA A 375 -25.38 4.08 5.17
C ALA A 375 -25.22 4.88 6.48
N ASP A 376 -24.29 4.47 7.34
CA ASP A 376 -24.03 5.14 8.61
C ASP A 376 -23.29 6.46 8.37
N LEU A 377 -22.29 6.43 7.48
CA LEU A 377 -21.53 7.61 7.07
C LEU A 377 -22.42 8.64 6.37
N TYR A 378 -23.34 8.19 5.50
CA TYR A 378 -24.32 9.07 4.88
C TYR A 378 -25.22 9.78 5.90
N ARG A 379 -25.74 9.03 6.89
CA ARG A 379 -26.57 9.60 7.96
C ARG A 379 -25.80 10.59 8.81
N PHE A 380 -24.55 10.25 9.16
CA PHE A 380 -23.66 11.15 9.89
C PHE A 380 -23.42 12.43 9.09
N ALA A 381 -23.00 12.31 7.83
CA ALA A 381 -22.72 13.45 6.96
C ALA A 381 -23.93 14.39 6.87
N THR A 382 -25.11 13.83 6.60
CA THR A 382 -26.37 14.59 6.50
C THR A 382 -26.74 15.30 7.81
N SER A 383 -26.44 14.68 8.95
CA SER A 383 -26.77 15.21 10.28
C SER A 383 -25.80 16.29 10.77
N ASN A 384 -24.62 16.38 10.17
CA ASN A 384 -23.57 17.35 10.53
C ASN A 384 -23.23 18.29 9.35
N MET A 385 -24.16 18.45 8.40
CA MET A 385 -23.93 19.19 7.16
C MET A 385 -23.51 20.64 7.40
N ASP A 386 -23.97 21.23 8.50
CA ASP A 386 -23.65 22.59 8.92
C ASP A 386 -22.22 22.77 9.44
N THR A 387 -21.48 21.67 9.62
CA THR A 387 -20.07 21.70 10.05
C THR A 387 -19.07 21.49 8.91
N PHE A 388 -19.55 21.14 7.72
CA PHE A 388 -18.71 20.83 6.55
C PHE A 388 -18.69 22.00 5.56
N VAL A 389 -17.51 22.35 5.06
CA VAL A 389 -17.33 23.41 4.05
C VAL A 389 -17.78 22.96 2.67
N THR A 390 -17.77 21.65 2.39
CA THR A 390 -18.16 21.13 1.08
C THR A 390 -19.66 21.28 0.85
N ASN A 391 -20.03 21.95 -0.25
CA ASN A 391 -21.41 22.04 -0.69
C ASN A 391 -21.84 20.77 -1.43
N LEU A 392 -22.85 20.04 -0.92
CA LEU A 392 -23.37 18.83 -1.54
C LEU A 392 -23.75 18.96 -3.03
N SER A 393 -24.19 20.15 -3.47
CA SER A 393 -24.58 20.34 -4.87
C SER A 393 -23.40 20.43 -5.84
N GLU A 394 -22.18 20.60 -5.30
CA GLU A 394 -20.93 20.78 -6.05
C GLU A 394 -20.06 19.52 -6.00
N ILE A 395 -20.55 18.43 -5.40
CA ILE A 395 -19.81 17.17 -5.29
C ILE A 395 -19.99 16.35 -6.56
N ASP A 396 -18.91 16.24 -7.34
CA ASP A 396 -18.86 15.38 -8.54
C ASP A 396 -18.76 13.89 -8.17
N ASP A 397 -17.95 13.55 -7.16
CA ASP A 397 -17.81 12.19 -6.63
C ASP A 397 -18.21 12.10 -5.15
N PHE A 398 -19.46 11.72 -4.94
CA PHE A 398 -20.04 11.60 -3.61
C PHE A 398 -19.42 10.47 -2.78
N GLU A 399 -18.92 9.40 -3.41
CA GLU A 399 -18.28 8.30 -2.68
C GLU A 399 -16.90 8.68 -2.18
N SER A 400 -16.13 9.42 -2.99
CA SER A 400 -14.88 10.04 -2.57
C SER A 400 -15.08 10.99 -1.39
N TRP A 401 -16.11 11.86 -1.45
CA TRP A 401 -16.40 12.75 -0.32
C TRP A 401 -16.80 11.97 0.95
N LEU A 402 -17.58 10.89 0.85
CA LEU A 402 -17.86 10.05 2.03
C LEU A 402 -16.61 9.39 2.61
N CYS A 403 -15.59 9.11 1.80
CA CYS A 403 -14.29 8.65 2.28
C CYS A 403 -13.57 9.73 3.10
N THR A 404 -13.60 10.98 2.65
CA THR A 404 -13.13 12.16 3.41
C THR A 404 -13.81 12.26 4.76
N ILE A 405 -15.15 12.15 4.80
CA ILE A 405 -15.93 12.22 6.04
C ILE A 405 -15.61 11.05 6.98
N LYS A 406 -15.36 9.86 6.44
CA LYS A 406 -14.92 8.70 7.24
C LYS A 406 -13.57 8.98 7.91
N LEU A 407 -12.59 9.49 7.16
CA LEU A 407 -11.28 9.84 7.72
C LEU A 407 -11.38 10.93 8.79
N ALA A 408 -12.13 11.99 8.51
CA ALA A 408 -12.31 13.08 9.45
C ALA A 408 -12.92 12.58 10.78
N GLN A 409 -13.84 11.61 10.72
CA GLN A 409 -14.37 10.94 11.92
C GLN A 409 -13.34 10.08 12.65
N ILE A 410 -12.55 9.28 11.92
CA ILE A 410 -11.47 8.46 12.52
C ILE A 410 -10.49 9.36 13.27
N LEU A 411 -10.06 10.45 12.64
CA LEU A 411 -9.10 11.40 13.22
C LEU A 411 -9.70 12.20 14.38
N THR A 412 -10.99 12.52 14.31
CA THR A 412 -11.72 13.14 15.43
C THR A 412 -11.84 12.18 16.63
N ALA A 413 -12.08 10.89 16.38
CA ALA A 413 -12.10 9.88 17.45
C ALA A 413 -10.71 9.75 18.08
N TRP A 414 -9.67 9.69 17.25
CA TRP A 414 -8.28 9.67 17.70
C TRP A 414 -7.94 10.88 18.57
N SER A 415 -8.26 12.10 18.10
CA SER A 415 -7.96 13.35 18.80
C SER A 415 -8.65 13.47 20.17
N LYS A 416 -9.79 12.78 20.33
CA LYS A 416 -10.54 12.68 21.59
C LYS A 416 -10.03 11.60 22.53
N GLY A 417 -8.95 10.90 22.17
CA GLY A 417 -8.34 9.84 22.96
C GLY A 417 -9.14 8.53 22.96
N VAL A 418 -9.99 8.30 21.94
CA VAL A 418 -10.65 7.00 21.77
C VAL A 418 -9.59 5.93 21.57
N PRO A 419 -9.63 4.81 22.31
CA PRO A 419 -8.66 3.73 22.16
C PRO A 419 -8.58 3.21 20.72
N ILE A 420 -7.36 2.94 20.23
CA ILE A 420 -7.13 2.53 18.84
C ILE A 420 -7.89 1.25 18.47
N ASP A 421 -8.08 0.33 19.41
CA ASP A 421 -8.85 -0.90 19.21
C ASP A 421 -10.34 -0.63 18.96
N GLU A 422 -10.93 0.34 19.67
CA GLU A 422 -12.31 0.78 19.43
C GLU A 422 -12.45 1.44 18.04
N ILE A 423 -11.47 2.25 17.63
CA ILE A 423 -11.45 2.88 16.30
C ILE A 423 -11.33 1.82 15.20
N VAL A 424 -10.41 0.87 15.35
CA VAL A 424 -10.20 -0.24 14.41
C VAL A 424 -11.48 -1.06 14.24
N GLU A 425 -12.17 -1.38 15.33
CA GLU A 425 -13.41 -2.16 15.28
C GLU A 425 -14.57 -1.37 14.64
N THR A 426 -14.71 -0.10 15.03
CA THR A 426 -15.80 0.78 14.57
C THR A 426 -15.69 1.10 13.09
N TYR A 427 -14.52 1.57 12.65
CA TYR A 427 -14.28 2.05 11.29
C TYR A 427 -13.63 1.03 10.37
N ARG A 428 -13.36 -0.18 10.89
CA ARG A 428 -12.84 -1.34 10.15
C ARG A 428 -11.62 -1.00 9.33
N VAL A 429 -10.68 -0.31 9.95
CA VAL A 429 -9.43 0.19 9.35
C VAL A 429 -8.26 -0.50 10.03
N GLY A 430 -7.14 -0.70 9.32
CA GLY A 430 -5.95 -1.29 9.92
C GLY A 430 -5.31 -0.33 10.92
N PRO A 431 -4.78 -0.78 12.07
CA PRO A 431 -4.14 0.10 13.03
C PRO A 431 -2.93 0.85 12.45
N GLY A 432 -2.18 0.21 11.53
CA GLY A 432 -1.10 0.89 10.80
C GLY A 432 -1.58 1.95 9.80
N ASP A 433 -2.80 1.80 9.27
CA ASP A 433 -3.39 2.82 8.40
C ASP A 433 -3.82 4.03 9.25
N ILE A 434 -4.37 3.83 10.45
CA ILE A 434 -4.67 4.93 11.40
C ILE A 434 -3.40 5.73 11.71
N GLU A 435 -2.30 5.06 12.08
CA GLU A 435 -1.01 5.73 12.34
C GLU A 435 -0.57 6.58 11.12
N SER A 436 -0.66 6.01 9.91
CA SER A 436 -0.31 6.72 8.67
C SER A 436 -1.22 7.92 8.39
N HIS A 437 -2.53 7.78 8.61
CA HIS A 437 -3.49 8.87 8.43
C HIS A 437 -3.28 9.99 9.45
N VAL A 438 -2.95 9.66 10.71
CA VAL A 438 -2.64 10.65 11.75
C VAL A 438 -1.39 11.44 11.37
N GLU A 439 -0.32 10.78 10.94
CA GLU A 439 0.91 11.44 10.49
C GLU A 439 0.66 12.40 9.32
N ARG A 440 -0.08 11.95 8.29
CA ARG A 440 -0.43 12.79 7.13
C ARG A 440 -1.33 13.96 7.52
N ALA A 441 -2.36 13.71 8.33
CA ALA A 441 -3.28 14.76 8.78
C ALA A 441 -2.56 15.82 9.60
N ARG A 442 -1.61 15.44 10.47
CA ARG A 442 -0.78 16.43 11.20
C ARG A 442 0.02 17.30 10.22
N TRP A 443 0.69 16.69 9.26
CA TRP A 443 1.44 17.44 8.24
C TRP A 443 0.54 18.41 7.46
N LEU A 444 -0.63 17.94 6.99
CA LEU A 444 -1.56 18.76 6.21
C LEU A 444 -2.24 19.86 7.05
N LEU A 445 -2.57 19.61 8.31
CA LEU A 445 -3.08 20.63 9.22
C LEU A 445 -2.03 21.71 9.48
N GLY A 446 -0.76 21.32 9.66
CA GLY A 446 0.35 22.27 9.76
C GLY A 446 0.56 23.09 8.47
N ALA A 447 0.41 22.46 7.31
CA ALA A 447 0.48 23.16 6.02
C ALA A 447 -0.68 24.15 5.84
N ALA A 448 -1.90 23.76 6.24
CA ALA A 448 -3.08 24.64 6.22
C ALA A 448 -2.91 25.84 7.17
N ASP A 449 -2.36 25.61 8.36
CA ASP A 449 -2.05 26.68 9.33
C ASP A 449 -0.99 27.66 8.80
N ALA A 450 0.06 27.18 8.14
CA ALA A 450 1.02 28.07 7.48
C ALA A 450 0.37 28.90 6.35
N LEU A 451 -0.65 28.36 5.68
CA LEU A 451 -1.42 29.07 4.66
C LEU A 451 -2.38 30.11 5.27
N THR A 452 -3.00 29.86 6.43
CA THR A 452 -3.83 30.87 7.11
C THR A 452 -2.99 32.10 7.49
N GLU A 453 -1.78 31.89 8.03
CA GLU A 453 -0.81 32.95 8.31
C GLU A 453 -0.44 33.74 7.04
N THR A 454 -0.14 33.03 5.95
CA THR A 454 0.25 33.64 4.67
C THR A 454 -0.89 34.47 4.06
N LEU A 455 -2.13 34.01 4.21
CA LEU A 455 -3.33 34.69 3.74
C LEU A 455 -3.76 35.84 4.66
N GLY A 456 -3.20 35.94 5.87
CA GLY A 456 -3.56 36.94 6.87
C GLY A 456 -4.98 36.75 7.41
N VAL A 457 -5.42 35.49 7.53
CA VAL A 457 -6.76 35.12 8.00
C VAL A 457 -6.68 34.64 9.44
N GLU A 458 -7.52 35.19 10.32
CA GLU A 458 -7.61 34.79 11.73
C GLU A 458 -8.46 33.51 11.88
N ILE A 459 -7.86 32.36 11.60
CA ILE A 459 -8.43 31.03 11.82
C ILE A 459 -7.43 30.17 12.59
N ASP A 460 -7.77 29.78 13.82
CA ASP A 460 -6.91 28.95 14.67
C ASP A 460 -7.26 27.45 14.60
N ILE A 461 -8.30 27.07 13.86
CA ILE A 461 -8.85 25.69 13.92
C ILE A 461 -7.90 24.63 13.36
N PHE A 462 -7.02 25.01 12.42
CA PHE A 462 -6.00 24.12 11.87
C PHE A 462 -4.87 23.87 12.89
N ALA A 463 -4.37 24.93 13.54
CA ALA A 463 -3.44 24.81 14.67
C ALA A 463 -4.03 24.00 15.83
N GLU A 464 -5.31 24.22 16.16
CA GLU A 464 -6.01 23.45 17.19
C GLU A 464 -6.08 21.97 16.81
N GLY A 465 -6.50 21.65 15.59
CA GLY A 465 -6.52 20.27 15.09
C GLY A 465 -5.14 19.61 15.13
N HIS A 466 -4.10 20.34 14.71
CA HIS A 466 -2.72 19.85 14.73
C HIS A 466 -2.21 19.54 16.14
N ALA A 467 -2.62 20.34 17.13
CA ALA A 467 -2.25 20.14 18.53
C ALA A 467 -3.01 18.99 19.20
N GLN A 468 -4.21 18.64 18.72
CA GLN A 468 -5.02 17.55 19.25
C GLN A 468 -4.67 16.17 18.68
N LEU A 469 -4.13 16.11 17.46
CA LEU A 469 -3.54 14.87 16.91
C LEU A 469 -2.17 14.61 17.52
#